data_AF-A0A7C6AEN1-F1
#
_entry.id   AF-A0A7C6AEN1-F1
#
_cell.length_a   1.000
_cell.length_b   1.000
_cell.length_c   1.000
_cell.angle_alpha   90.00
_cell.angle_beta   90.00
_cell.angle_gamma   90.00
#
_symmetry.space_group_name_H-M   'P 1'
#
loop_
_entity.id
_entity.type
_entity.pdbx_description
1 polymer ?
#
loop_
_entity_poly.entity_id
_entity_poly.type
_entity_poly.pdbx_seq_one_letter_code
_entity_poly.pdbx_strand_id
1 'polypeptide(L)'
;MITSKGYALIIVVVVTLIVSFFIGLMTAQIIYNRYSIKNQIQRIQSLYTAESGIKKALFYLKEDPKKGIEWRTGNPLSDRPIKEKLFYNKNEETEISVLDDCGYLKIRAKAMGRYPKFIEAMVAGIIPDELKTNLWMVSD
;
A
#
# COMPACT_ATOMS: atom_id res chain seq x y z
N MET A 1 -10.51 43.16 54.18
CA MET A 1 -9.32 42.30 53.98
C MET A 1 -9.66 40.84 53.64
N ILE A 2 -10.88 40.35 53.92
CA ILE A 2 -11.32 38.98 53.58
C ILE A 2 -11.75 38.84 52.11
N THR A 3 -12.28 39.91 51.51
CA THR A 3 -12.73 39.94 50.11
C THR A 3 -11.60 39.72 49.11
N SER A 4 -10.42 40.33 49.27
CA SER A 4 -9.33 40.20 48.28
C SER A 4 -8.76 38.79 48.17
N LYS A 5 -8.71 38.02 49.27
CA LYS A 5 -8.23 36.63 49.28
C LYS A 5 -9.20 35.68 48.59
N GLY A 6 -10.51 35.88 48.75
CA GLY A 6 -11.54 35.11 48.06
C GLY A 6 -11.55 35.34 46.55
N TYR A 7 -11.42 36.60 46.12
CA TYR A 7 -11.29 36.94 44.70
C TYR A 7 -10.01 36.35 44.08
N ALA A 8 -8.88 36.41 44.78
CA ALA A 8 -7.64 35.80 44.32
C ALA A 8 -7.77 34.28 44.13
N LEU A 9 -8.44 33.58 45.06
CA LEU A 9 -8.69 32.14 44.94
C LEU A 9 -9.54 31.82 43.70
N ILE A 10 -10.62 32.57 43.46
CA ILE A 10 -11.48 32.39 42.28
C ILE A 10 -10.68 32.58 41.00
N ILE A 11 -9.84 33.62 40.92
CA ILE A 11 -8.98 33.87 39.76
C ILE A 11 -8.02 32.70 39.53
N VAL A 12 -7.35 32.19 40.57
CA VAL A 12 -6.45 31.03 40.45
C VAL A 12 -7.18 29.79 39.97
N VAL A 13 -8.39 29.51 40.48
CA VAL A 13 -9.20 28.37 40.04
C VAL A 13 -9.62 28.53 38.57
N VAL A 14 -10.06 29.71 38.16
CA VAL A 14 -10.47 29.98 36.78
C VAL A 14 -9.28 29.84 35.82
N VAL A 15 -8.13 30.42 36.17
CA VAL A 15 -6.91 30.34 35.34
C VAL A 15 -6.43 28.89 35.24
N THR A 16 -6.42 28.13 36.33
CA THR A 16 -6.00 26.72 36.30
C THR A 16 -6.95 25.84 35.50
N LEU A 17 -8.26 26.08 35.57
CA LEU A 17 -9.26 25.42 34.70
C LEU A 17 -9.01 25.72 33.21
N ILE A 18 -8.82 26.99 32.86
CA ILE A 18 -8.56 27.41 31.47
C ILE A 18 -7.27 26.76 30.95
N VAL A 19 -6.19 26.83 31.73
CA VAL A 19 -4.90 26.21 31.35
C VAL A 19 -5.05 24.69 31.18
N SER A 20 -5.78 24.02 32.07
CA SER A 20 -6.02 22.57 31.98
C SER A 20 -6.81 22.19 30.72
N PHE A 21 -7.81 23.01 30.37
CA PHE A 21 -8.58 22.84 29.14
C PHE A 21 -7.70 22.99 27.89
N PHE A 22 -6.83 24.00 27.85
CA PHE A 22 -5.89 24.16 26.73
C PHE A 22 -4.90 23.00 26.60
N ILE A 23 -4.35 22.50 27.71
CA ILE A 23 -3.48 21.32 27.69
C ILE A 23 -4.24 20.10 27.15
N GLY A 24 -5.49 19.92 27.57
CA GLY A 24 -6.37 18.86 27.06
C GLY A 24 -6.59 18.95 25.54
N LEU A 25 -6.90 20.14 25.03
CA LEU A 25 -7.06 20.37 23.59
C LEU A 25 -5.77 20.09 22.82
N MET A 26 -4.62 20.59 23.29
CA MET A 26 -3.34 20.36 22.63
C MET A 26 -2.94 18.89 22.60
N THR A 27 -3.13 18.17 23.71
CA THR A 27 -2.83 16.73 23.78
C THR A 27 -3.73 15.93 22.84
N ALA A 28 -5.04 16.22 22.80
CA ALA A 28 -5.96 15.59 21.85
C ALA A 28 -5.54 15.84 20.39
N GLN A 29 -5.16 17.07 20.05
CA GLN A 29 -4.70 17.41 18.70
C GLN A 29 -3.38 16.69 18.33
N ILE A 30 -2.43 16.60 19.26
CA ILE A 30 -1.17 15.87 19.04
C ILE A 30 -1.45 14.38 18.79
N ILE A 31 -2.31 13.77 19.60
CA ILE A 31 -2.69 12.36 19.45
C ILE A 31 -3.35 12.14 18.10
N TYR A 32 -4.31 12.99 17.73
CA TYR A 32 -4.98 12.92 16.42
C TYR A 32 -3.98 13.03 15.26
N ASN A 33 -3.08 14.00 15.31
CA ASN A 33 -2.05 14.19 14.28
C ASN A 33 -1.14 12.96 14.16
N ARG A 34 -0.72 12.35 15.28
CA ARG A 34 0.08 11.12 15.25
C ARG A 34 -0.65 9.97 14.57
N TYR A 35 -1.95 9.79 14.85
CA TYR A 35 -2.76 8.78 14.17
C TYR A 35 -2.93 9.08 12.67
N SER A 36 -3.13 10.36 12.32
CA SER A 36 -3.22 10.79 10.92
C SER A 36 -1.95 10.49 10.15
N ILE A 37 -0.78 10.88 10.68
CA ILE A 37 0.53 10.61 10.08
C ILE A 37 0.76 9.10 9.93
N LYS A 38 0.46 8.32 10.97
CA LYS A 38 0.60 6.85 10.92
C LYS A 38 -0.25 6.26 9.79
N ASN A 39 -1.48 6.74 9.61
CA ASN A 39 -2.36 6.28 8.53
C ASN A 39 -1.85 6.71 7.15
N GLN A 40 -1.31 7.92 7.01
CA GLN A 40 -0.71 8.38 5.75
C GLN A 40 0.52 7.53 5.37
N ILE A 41 1.42 7.27 6.32
CA ILE A 41 2.58 6.40 6.11
C ILE A 41 2.15 5.01 5.66
N GLN A 42 1.13 4.42 6.30
CA GLN A 42 0.60 3.11 5.90
C GLN A 42 0.05 3.12 4.46
N ARG A 43 -0.66 4.17 4.04
CA ARG A 43 -1.15 4.32 2.66
C ARG A 43 -0.01 4.40 1.64
N ILE A 44 1.03 5.18 1.96
CA ILE A 44 2.22 5.31 1.12
C ILE A 44 2.95 3.97 1.04
N GLN A 45 3.10 3.27 2.16
CA GLN A 45 3.73 1.96 2.19
C GLN A 45 2.98 0.96 1.30
N SER A 46 1.64 0.91 1.37
CA SER A 46 0.85 0.02 0.51
C SER A 46 1.01 0.33 -0.99
N LEU A 47 1.18 1.60 -1.37
CA LEU A 47 1.50 1.97 -2.75
C LEU A 47 2.85 1.41 -3.18
N TYR A 48 3.91 1.66 -2.41
CA TYR A 48 5.25 1.13 -2.69
C TYR A 48 5.31 -0.40 -2.66
N THR A 49 4.47 -1.03 -1.84
CA THR A 49 4.34 -2.48 -1.83
C THR A 49 3.76 -3.00 -3.13
N ALA A 50 2.70 -2.38 -3.63
CA ALA A 50 2.15 -2.74 -4.93
C ALA A 50 3.17 -2.48 -6.07
N GLU A 51 3.91 -1.35 -6.04
CA GLU A 51 4.98 -1.05 -7.01
C GLU A 51 6.10 -2.08 -7.00
N SER A 52 6.51 -2.52 -5.82
CA SER A 52 7.49 -3.59 -5.67
C SER A 52 6.99 -4.90 -6.30
N GLY A 53 5.68 -5.17 -6.25
CA GLY A 53 5.06 -6.31 -6.90
C GLY A 53 5.23 -6.28 -8.42
N ILE A 54 5.00 -5.12 -9.03
CA ILE A 54 5.24 -4.93 -10.48
C ILE A 54 6.73 -5.13 -10.80
N LYS A 55 7.64 -4.55 -10.01
CA LYS A 55 9.08 -4.69 -10.23
C LYS A 55 9.55 -6.14 -10.10
N LYS A 56 9.03 -6.89 -9.13
CA LYS A 56 9.35 -8.32 -8.95
C LYS A 56 8.84 -9.14 -10.13
N ALA A 57 7.62 -8.88 -10.61
CA ALA A 57 7.10 -9.52 -11.82
C ALA A 57 7.97 -9.22 -13.05
N LEU A 58 8.33 -7.96 -13.28
CA LEU A 58 9.22 -7.56 -14.38
C LEU A 58 10.59 -8.23 -14.31
N PHE A 59 11.16 -8.35 -13.11
CA PHE A 59 12.44 -9.03 -12.90
C PHE A 59 12.37 -10.49 -13.37
N TYR A 60 11.37 -11.25 -12.92
CA TYR A 60 11.23 -12.66 -13.32
C TYR A 60 10.87 -12.83 -14.79
N LEU A 61 10.08 -11.91 -15.37
CA LEU A 61 9.75 -11.94 -16.79
C LEU A 61 10.98 -11.65 -17.68
N LYS A 62 11.97 -10.90 -17.20
CA LYS A 62 13.16 -10.50 -17.97
C LYS A 62 14.37 -11.42 -17.77
N GLU A 63 14.67 -11.78 -16.52
CA GLU A 63 15.95 -12.41 -16.16
C GLU A 63 15.92 -13.94 -16.18
N ASP A 64 14.74 -14.57 -16.04
CA ASP A 64 14.61 -16.02 -16.00
C ASP A 64 13.42 -16.48 -16.86
N PRO A 65 13.63 -16.82 -18.15
CA PRO A 65 12.55 -17.21 -19.06
C PRO A 65 11.74 -18.42 -18.56
N LYS A 66 12.36 -19.34 -17.80
CA LYS A 66 11.67 -20.52 -17.27
C LYS A 66 10.74 -20.16 -16.12
N LYS A 67 11.18 -19.30 -15.20
CA LYS A 67 10.31 -18.76 -14.14
C LYS A 67 9.32 -17.73 -14.65
N GLY A 68 9.66 -17.00 -15.71
CA GLY A 68 8.78 -16.01 -16.34
C GLY A 68 7.45 -16.61 -16.80
N ILE A 69 7.45 -17.87 -17.25
CA ILE A 69 6.24 -18.62 -17.61
C ILE A 69 5.34 -18.86 -16.40
N GLU A 70 5.91 -19.28 -15.26
CA GLU A 70 5.16 -19.52 -14.00
C GLU A 70 4.54 -18.24 -13.44
N TRP A 71 5.10 -17.08 -13.80
CA TRP A 71 4.59 -15.77 -13.40
C TRP A 71 3.45 -15.26 -14.27
N ARG A 72 3.16 -15.92 -15.40
CA ARG A 72 2.03 -15.58 -16.28
C ARG A 72 0.74 -16.15 -15.73
N THR A 73 -0.06 -15.29 -15.09
CA THR A 73 -1.32 -15.68 -14.49
C THR A 73 -2.54 -15.44 -15.41
N GLY A 74 -2.41 -15.74 -16.71
CA GLY A 74 -3.46 -15.55 -17.73
C GLY A 74 -3.90 -16.79 -18.52
N ASN A 75 -3.80 -18.00 -17.97
CA ASN A 75 -4.21 -19.25 -18.62
C ASN A 75 -5.67 -19.62 -18.25
N PRO A 76 -6.55 -20.00 -19.21
CA PRO A 76 -7.99 -20.21 -18.97
C PRO A 76 -8.38 -21.30 -17.96
N LEU A 77 -7.45 -22.19 -17.58
CA LEU A 77 -7.75 -23.39 -16.80
C LEU A 77 -7.40 -23.31 -15.31
N SER A 78 -6.60 -22.32 -14.89
CA SER A 78 -6.21 -22.14 -13.50
C SER A 78 -5.40 -20.87 -13.40
N ASP A 79 -6.01 -19.75 -13.00
CA ASP A 79 -5.18 -18.64 -12.59
C ASP A 79 -5.63 -17.90 -11.35
N ARG A 80 -4.83 -18.12 -10.31
CA ARG A 80 -4.88 -17.37 -9.07
C ARG A 80 -3.76 -16.36 -9.10
N PRO A 81 -3.99 -15.12 -8.65
CA PRO A 81 -2.90 -14.17 -8.47
C PRO A 81 -1.83 -14.77 -7.58
N ILE A 82 -0.57 -14.54 -7.92
CA ILE A 82 0.58 -14.94 -7.13
C ILE A 82 0.56 -14.11 -5.85
N LYS A 83 0.51 -14.80 -4.71
CA LYS A 83 0.54 -14.17 -3.39
C LYS A 83 1.95 -14.19 -2.84
N GLU A 84 2.48 -12.99 -2.60
CA GLU A 84 3.88 -12.82 -2.24
C GLU A 84 4.08 -11.82 -1.11
N LYS A 85 5.08 -12.09 -0.27
CA LYS A 85 5.54 -11.15 0.77
C LYS A 85 6.79 -10.46 0.27
N LEU A 86 6.64 -9.20 -0.12
CA LEU A 86 7.70 -8.44 -0.78
C LEU A 86 8.71 -7.81 0.19
N PHE A 87 8.36 -7.68 1.47
CA PHE A 87 9.20 -7.07 2.48
C PHE A 87 9.34 -7.99 3.69
N TYR A 88 10.57 -8.19 4.14
CA TYR A 88 10.88 -8.96 5.34
C TYR A 88 10.24 -8.32 6.59
N ASN A 89 9.74 -9.14 7.51
CA ASN A 89 9.01 -8.70 8.73
C ASN A 89 7.72 -7.89 8.49
N LYS A 90 7.15 -7.91 7.28
CA LYS A 90 5.83 -7.35 7.00
C LYS A 90 4.85 -8.49 6.75
N ASN A 91 3.69 -8.42 7.40
CA ASN A 91 2.59 -9.38 7.19
C ASN A 91 1.73 -9.03 5.98
N GLU A 92 2.05 -7.96 5.25
CA GLU A 92 1.28 -7.50 4.11
C GLU A 92 1.65 -8.32 2.88
N GLU A 93 0.68 -9.13 2.42
CA GLU A 93 0.77 -9.88 1.17
C GLU A 93 0.48 -8.96 -0.03
N THR A 94 1.05 -9.31 -1.17
CA THR A 94 0.78 -8.67 -2.45
C THR A 94 0.27 -9.73 -3.41
N GLU A 95 -0.87 -9.46 -4.03
CA GLU A 95 -1.44 -10.25 -5.12
C GLU A 95 -0.91 -9.69 -6.44
N ILE A 96 -0.25 -10.53 -7.23
CA ILE A 96 0.38 -10.17 -8.50
C ILE A 96 -0.24 -11.01 -9.60
N SER A 97 -0.65 -10.37 -10.69
CA SER A 97 -1.14 -11.03 -11.88
C SER A 97 -0.43 -10.51 -13.12
N VAL A 98 -0.03 -11.41 -14.00
CA VAL A 98 0.55 -11.07 -15.31
C VAL A 98 -0.35 -11.65 -16.38
N LEU A 99 -1.04 -10.78 -17.09
CA LEU A 99 -2.05 -11.11 -18.07
C LEU A 99 -1.53 -10.76 -19.46
N ASP A 100 -1.99 -11.53 -20.45
CA ASP A 100 -1.92 -11.10 -21.83
C ASP A 100 -3.06 -10.09 -22.11
N ASP A 101 -2.75 -8.99 -22.77
CA ASP A 101 -3.74 -8.01 -23.21
C ASP A 101 -3.37 -7.50 -24.61
N CYS A 102 -3.99 -8.11 -25.62
CA CYS A 102 -3.85 -7.71 -27.03
C CYS A 102 -2.40 -7.65 -27.54
N GLY A 103 -1.55 -8.62 -27.15
CA GLY A 103 -0.14 -8.66 -27.56
C GLY A 103 0.80 -7.85 -26.66
N TYR A 104 0.29 -7.29 -25.57
CA TYR A 104 1.08 -6.68 -24.50
C TYR A 104 0.98 -7.51 -23.21
N LEU A 105 2.01 -7.42 -22.37
CA LEU A 105 1.96 -7.98 -21.02
C LEU A 105 1.41 -6.92 -20.05
N LYS A 106 0.24 -7.19 -19.47
CA LYS A 106 -0.36 -6.37 -18.41
C LYS A 106 -0.03 -6.97 -17.04
N ILE A 107 0.69 -6.22 -16.21
CA ILE A 107 1.01 -6.60 -14.85
C ILE A 107 0.11 -5.83 -13.90
N ARG A 108 -0.61 -6.55 -13.04
CA ARG A 108 -1.45 -6.02 -11.98
C ARG A 108 -0.85 -6.40 -10.64
N ALA A 109 -0.73 -5.46 -9.73
CA ALA A 109 -0.27 -5.71 -8.37
C ALA A 109 -1.20 -5.05 -7.36
N LYS A 110 -1.59 -5.80 -6.33
CA LYS A 110 -2.47 -5.34 -5.26
C LYS A 110 -1.85 -5.63 -3.91
N ALA A 111 -1.49 -4.60 -3.17
CA ALA A 111 -1.11 -4.73 -1.77
C ALA A 111 -2.36 -5.00 -0.92
N MET A 112 -2.35 -6.07 -0.13
CA MET A 112 -3.46 -6.55 0.70
C MET A 112 -3.42 -6.04 2.15
N GLY A 113 -2.59 -5.02 2.41
CA GLY A 113 -2.45 -4.41 3.74
C GLY A 113 -3.70 -3.64 4.19
N ARG A 114 -3.56 -2.94 5.33
CA ARG A 114 -4.68 -2.18 5.96
C ARG A 114 -5.33 -1.15 5.02
N TYR A 115 -4.53 -0.56 4.12
CA TYR A 115 -5.01 0.35 3.08
C TYR A 115 -4.71 -0.27 1.72
N PRO A 116 -5.56 -1.17 1.20
CA PRO A 116 -5.26 -1.89 -0.01
C PRO A 116 -5.04 -0.92 -1.16
N LYS A 117 -3.99 -1.17 -1.95
CA LYS A 117 -3.64 -0.38 -3.11
C LYS A 117 -3.42 -1.27 -4.32
N PHE A 118 -4.11 -0.92 -5.39
CA PHE A 118 -4.01 -1.57 -6.68
C PHE A 118 -3.27 -0.63 -7.62
N ILE A 119 -2.33 -1.20 -8.37
CA ILE A 119 -1.68 -0.54 -9.49
C ILE A 119 -1.57 -1.52 -10.65
N GLU A 120 -1.47 -0.97 -11.84
CA GLU A 120 -1.27 -1.72 -13.06
C GLU A 120 -0.21 -1.05 -13.94
N ALA A 121 0.53 -1.87 -14.67
CA ALA A 121 1.47 -1.42 -15.68
C ALA A 121 1.32 -2.29 -16.93
N MET A 122 1.36 -1.64 -18.09
CA MET A 122 1.52 -2.31 -19.37
C MET A 122 2.99 -2.29 -19.76
N VAL A 123 3.52 -3.44 -20.15
CA VAL A 123 4.88 -3.57 -20.67
C VAL A 123 4.82 -3.44 -22.19
N ALA A 124 5.25 -2.30 -22.70
CA ALA A 124 5.42 -2.08 -24.14
C ALA A 124 6.80 -2.59 -24.57
N GLY A 125 6.85 -3.57 -25.47
CA GLY A 125 8.10 -4.12 -26.00
C GLY A 125 7.88 -5.39 -26.81
N ILE A 126 8.89 -5.76 -27.61
CA ILE A 126 8.90 -7.05 -28.30
C ILE A 126 8.98 -8.12 -27.21
N ILE A 127 7.88 -8.84 -26.99
CA ILE A 127 7.86 -10.02 -26.12
C ILE A 127 8.86 -11.03 -26.73
N PRO A 128 9.85 -11.54 -25.98
CA PRO A 128 10.75 -12.58 -26.45
C PRO A 128 9.98 -13.76 -27.05
N ASP A 129 10.45 -14.35 -28.15
CA ASP A 129 9.73 -15.43 -28.86
C ASP A 129 9.40 -16.62 -27.94
N GLU A 130 10.27 -16.90 -26.97
CA GLU A 130 10.09 -17.92 -25.93
C GLU A 130 8.87 -17.67 -25.03
N LEU A 131 8.47 -16.40 -24.87
CA LEU A 131 7.30 -15.97 -24.11
C LEU A 131 6.06 -15.80 -25.00
N LYS A 132 6.20 -15.90 -26.32
CA LYS A 132 5.10 -15.83 -27.29
C LYS A 132 4.32 -17.13 -27.46
N THR A 133 4.83 -18.27 -27.02
CA THR A 133 4.16 -19.57 -27.20
C THR A 133 2.79 -19.66 -26.52
N ASN A 134 2.55 -18.91 -25.45
CA ASN A 134 1.23 -18.76 -24.84
C ASN A 134 0.33 -17.69 -25.51
N LEU A 135 0.85 -16.84 -26.41
CA LEU A 135 0.06 -15.85 -27.17
C LEU A 135 -0.80 -16.50 -28.26
N TRP A 136 -0.32 -17.60 -28.86
CA TRP A 136 -0.97 -18.24 -30.00
C TRP A 136 -2.13 -19.17 -29.62
N MET A 137 -2.39 -19.38 -28.33
CA MET A 137 -3.57 -20.13 -27.86
C MET A 137 -4.78 -19.21 -27.56
N VAL A 138 -4.66 -17.90 -27.83
CA VAL A 138 -5.75 -16.90 -27.66
C VAL A 138 -6.25 -16.42 -29.03
N SER A 139 -6.32 -17.32 -30.00
CA SER A 139 -7.04 -17.10 -31.24
C SER A 139 -7.92 -18.32 -31.53
N ASP A 140 -9.09 -18.34 -30.91
CA ASP A 140 -10.32 -18.94 -31.44
C ASP A 140 -11.48 -17.99 -31.14
#